data_AF-A0A848W2W7-F1
#
_entry.id   AF-A0A848W2W7-F1
#
_cell.length_a   1.000
_cell.length_b   1.000
_cell.length_c   1.000
_cell.angle_alpha   90.00
_cell.angle_beta   90.00
_cell.angle_gamma   90.00
#
_symmetry.space_group_name_H-M   'P 1'
#
loop_
_entity.id
_entity.type
_entity.pdbx_description
1 polymer ?
#
loop_
_entity_poly.entity_id
_entity_poly.type
_entity_poly.pdbx_seq_one_letter_code
_entity_poly.pdbx_strand_id
1 'polypeptide(L)'
;MSPAVAQSVTDEPSLTPLSAPGAMLQGLDKVTARISTFPAATDEEISFGTLSIRVRACHKTPPTEPPESTAFLEITDTPPGGETVELFSGWMFASSPALSALEHAVYDVWVVDCMKASSSSEESAG
;
A
#
# COMPACT_ATOMS: atom_id res chain seq x y z
N MET A 1 -51.44 -1.92 11.29
CA MET A 1 -50.63 -0.76 10.83
C MET A 1 -49.28 -0.81 11.53
N SER A 2 -48.23 -1.29 10.87
CA SER A 2 -46.83 -1.18 11.33
C SER A 2 -46.13 -0.14 10.46
N PRO A 3 -45.27 0.73 11.01
CA PRO A 3 -44.50 1.64 10.18
C PRO A 3 -43.32 0.89 9.54
N ALA A 4 -43.12 1.14 8.25
CA ALA A 4 -41.92 0.76 7.51
C ALA A 4 -40.76 1.66 7.95
N VAL A 5 -39.64 1.04 8.35
CA VAL A 5 -38.39 1.75 8.62
C VAL A 5 -37.62 1.85 7.30
N ALA A 6 -37.49 3.07 6.80
CA ALA A 6 -36.59 3.41 5.70
C ALA A 6 -35.14 3.34 6.20
N GLN A 7 -34.28 2.62 5.49
CA GLN A 7 -32.84 2.59 5.74
C GLN A 7 -32.17 3.64 4.85
N SER A 8 -31.58 4.64 5.49
CA SER A 8 -30.71 5.63 4.86
C SER A 8 -29.41 4.94 4.46
N VAL A 9 -29.14 4.89 3.17
CA VAL A 9 -27.80 4.60 2.66
C VAL A 9 -26.90 5.77 3.06
N THR A 10 -26.05 5.55 4.06
CA THR A 10 -24.97 6.49 4.36
C THR A 10 -23.94 6.32 3.25
N ASP A 11 -23.93 7.28 2.32
CA ASP A 11 -22.81 7.56 1.43
C ASP A 11 -21.59 7.82 2.33
N GLU A 12 -20.72 6.81 2.47
CA GLU A 12 -19.47 6.95 3.21
C GLU A 12 -18.55 7.79 2.31
N PRO A 13 -18.24 9.05 2.69
CA PRO A 13 -17.37 9.86 1.88
C PRO A 13 -16.01 9.16 1.85
N SER A 14 -15.56 8.80 0.65
CA SER A 14 -14.17 8.44 0.37
C SER A 14 -13.30 9.66 0.71
N LEU A 15 -13.00 9.81 1.99
CA LEU A 15 -12.00 10.71 2.48
C LEU A 15 -10.67 10.10 2.10
N THR A 16 -10.20 10.32 0.86
CA THR A 16 -8.80 10.08 0.51
C THR A 16 -7.93 10.76 1.56
N PRO A 17 -7.25 10.03 2.45
CA PRO A 17 -6.50 10.66 3.49
C PRO A 17 -5.17 11.07 2.88
N LEU A 18 -5.09 12.31 2.37
CA LEU A 18 -3.84 12.99 1.98
C LEU A 18 -2.84 13.10 3.15
N SER A 19 -3.20 12.58 4.33
CA SER A 19 -2.46 12.64 5.59
C SER A 19 -2.58 11.33 6.39
N ALA A 20 -2.80 10.17 5.75
CA ALA A 20 -2.71 8.89 6.46
C ALA A 20 -1.27 8.40 6.56
N PRO A 21 -0.90 7.70 7.65
CA PRO A 21 0.30 6.89 7.64
C PRO A 21 0.15 5.76 6.62
N GLY A 22 1.26 5.37 5.99
CA GLY A 22 1.22 4.36 4.94
C GLY A 22 2.58 4.10 4.31
N ALA A 23 2.59 3.51 3.12
CA ALA A 23 3.78 3.28 2.32
C ALA A 23 3.62 3.93 0.94
N MET A 24 4.71 4.49 0.43
CA MET A 24 4.87 4.79 -0.99
C MET A 24 5.38 3.53 -1.67
N LEU A 25 4.61 3.03 -2.64
CA LEU A 25 4.94 1.82 -3.39
C LEU A 25 5.23 2.17 -4.85
N GLN A 26 6.03 1.32 -5.49
CA GLN A 26 6.21 1.31 -6.93
C GLN A 26 5.80 -0.03 -7.50
N GLY A 27 5.10 0.01 -8.63
CA GLY A 27 4.71 -1.16 -9.39
C GLY A 27 5.27 -1.10 -10.80
N LEU A 28 5.86 -2.20 -11.28
CA LEU A 28 6.25 -2.41 -12.67
C LEU A 28 5.28 -3.39 -13.31
N ASP A 29 4.66 -2.98 -14.42
CA ASP A 29 4.03 -3.90 -15.36
C ASP A 29 5.08 -4.36 -16.38
N LYS A 30 5.48 -5.64 -16.30
CA LYS A 30 6.51 -6.25 -17.15
C LYS A 30 6.05 -6.41 -18.60
N VAL A 31 4.73 -6.43 -18.86
CA VAL A 31 4.16 -6.56 -20.21
C VAL A 31 4.24 -5.22 -20.93
N THR A 32 3.90 -4.12 -20.25
CA THR A 32 3.94 -2.78 -20.85
C THR A 32 5.24 -2.02 -20.59
N ALA A 33 6.12 -2.57 -19.76
CA ALA A 33 7.35 -1.93 -19.26
C ALA A 33 7.10 -0.56 -18.60
N ARG A 34 5.96 -0.40 -17.92
CA ARG A 34 5.57 0.84 -17.24
C ARG A 34 5.75 0.74 -15.74
N ILE A 35 6.41 1.75 -15.17
CA ILE A 35 6.56 1.91 -13.72
C ILE A 35 5.57 2.98 -13.27
N SER A 36 4.82 2.67 -12.23
CA SER A 36 3.90 3.59 -11.57
C SER A 36 4.25 3.70 -10.09
N THR A 37 4.19 4.90 -9.55
CA THR A 37 4.34 5.16 -8.12
C THR A 37 2.97 5.49 -7.55
N PHE A 38 2.58 4.86 -6.45
CA PHE A 38 1.28 5.06 -5.83
C PHE A 38 1.37 5.00 -4.30
N PRO A 39 0.66 5.90 -3.59
CA PRO A 39 0.55 5.82 -2.13
C PRO A 39 -0.43 4.72 -1.73
N ALA A 40 -0.12 4.02 -0.65
CA ALA A 40 -0.99 3.04 -0.01
C ALA A 40 -1.11 3.38 1.48
N ALA A 41 -2.30 3.76 1.93
CA ALA A 41 -2.54 4.00 3.35
C ALA A 41 -2.55 2.69 4.13
N THR A 42 -2.18 2.74 5.41
CA THR A 42 -2.22 1.57 6.29
C THR A 42 -3.65 1.05 6.43
N ASP A 43 -3.81 -0.26 6.32
CA ASP A 43 -5.06 -1.03 6.34
C ASP A 43 -6.06 -0.70 5.21
N GLU A 44 -5.69 0.15 4.25
CA GLU A 44 -6.44 0.39 3.03
C GLU A 44 -5.98 -0.59 1.94
N GLU A 45 -6.94 -1.15 1.21
CA GLU A 45 -6.66 -1.98 0.04
C GLU A 45 -6.66 -1.12 -1.22
N ILE A 46 -5.56 -1.19 -1.97
CA ILE A 46 -5.43 -0.52 -3.27
C ILE A 46 -5.21 -1.57 -4.37
N SER A 47 -5.51 -1.20 -5.61
CA SER A 47 -5.35 -2.10 -6.75
C SER A 47 -4.27 -1.65 -7.72
N PHE A 48 -3.48 -2.61 -8.22
CA PHE A 48 -2.53 -2.41 -9.31
C PHE A 48 -2.67 -3.55 -10.34
N GLY A 49 -3.33 -3.26 -11.47
CA GLY A 49 -3.69 -4.30 -12.44
C GLY A 49 -4.71 -5.27 -11.84
N THR A 50 -4.33 -6.54 -11.69
CA THR A 50 -5.14 -7.58 -11.02
C THR A 50 -4.74 -7.81 -9.57
N LEU A 51 -3.71 -7.11 -9.09
CA LEU A 51 -3.24 -7.21 -7.72
C LEU A 51 -4.09 -6.34 -6.78
N SER A 52 -4.45 -6.90 -5.63
CA SER A 52 -4.89 -6.15 -4.45
C SER A 52 -3.74 -6.11 -3.46
N ILE A 53 -3.38 -4.90 -3.01
CA ILE A 53 -2.24 -4.64 -2.14
C ILE A 53 -2.74 -3.94 -0.88
N ARG A 54 -2.36 -4.47 0.29
CA ARG A 54 -2.65 -3.88 1.59
C ARG A 54 -1.39 -3.71 2.40
N VAL A 55 -1.17 -2.49 2.91
CA VAL A 55 -0.08 -2.19 3.84
C VAL A 55 -0.58 -2.41 5.27
N ARG A 56 0.06 -3.29 6.05
CA ARG A 56 -0.30 -3.50 7.47
C ARG A 56 0.55 -2.68 8.43
N ALA A 57 1.80 -2.44 8.05
CA ALA A 57 2.72 -1.64 8.84
C ALA A 57 3.75 -1.00 7.91
N CYS A 58 4.23 0.19 8.28
CA CYS A 58 5.38 0.82 7.65
C CYS A 58 6.25 1.49 8.72
N HIS A 59 7.55 1.21 8.69
CA HIS A 59 8.53 1.73 9.62
C HIS A 59 9.68 2.40 8.86
N LYS A 60 10.02 3.62 9.28
CA LYS A 60 11.15 4.38 8.74
C LYS A 60 12.16 4.62 9.84
N THR A 61 13.44 4.30 9.59
CA THR A 61 14.51 4.52 10.56
C THR A 61 14.71 6.01 10.85
N PRO A 62 15.17 6.37 12.07
CA PRO A 62 15.49 7.75 12.41
C PRO A 62 16.70 8.25 11.60
N PRO A 63 16.85 9.58 11.42
CA PRO A 63 17.93 10.16 10.62
C PRO A 63 19.34 9.95 11.21
N THR A 64 19.43 9.51 12.47
CA THR A 64 20.69 9.16 13.14
C THR A 64 21.23 7.80 12.72
N GLU A 65 20.42 6.98 12.05
CA GLU A 65 20.74 5.65 11.57
C GLU A 65 20.75 5.62 10.03
N PRO A 66 21.32 4.57 9.39
CA PRO A 66 21.21 4.41 7.95
C PRO A 66 19.75 4.46 7.48
N PRO A 67 19.44 5.19 6.40
CA PRO A 67 18.08 5.35 5.94
C PRO A 67 17.51 4.03 5.42
N GLU A 68 16.42 3.59 6.04
CA GLU A 68 15.69 2.38 5.67
C GLU A 68 14.20 2.61 5.85
N SER A 69 13.40 2.02 4.97
CA SER A 69 11.95 1.99 5.09
C SER A 69 11.47 0.57 4.87
N THR A 70 10.80 0.01 5.88
CA THR A 70 10.35 -1.37 5.87
C THR A 70 8.84 -1.42 6.01
N ALA A 71 8.15 -2.12 5.12
CA ALA A 71 6.70 -2.26 5.18
C ALA A 71 6.28 -3.72 5.20
N PHE A 72 5.27 -4.04 6.00
CA PHE A 72 4.59 -5.33 5.92
C PHE A 72 3.45 -5.22 4.91
N LEU A 73 3.53 -5.99 3.84
CA LEU A 73 2.55 -5.99 2.76
C LEU A 73 1.85 -7.35 2.69
N GLU A 74 0.56 -7.30 2.43
CA GLU A 74 -0.25 -8.44 1.99
C GLU A 74 -0.67 -8.15 0.54
N ILE A 75 -0.36 -9.05 -0.37
CA ILE A 75 -0.66 -8.91 -1.80
C ILE A 75 -1.36 -10.17 -2.28
N THR A 76 -2.53 -9.97 -2.88
CA THR A 76 -3.29 -11.02 -3.54
C THR A 76 -3.42 -10.70 -5.03
N ASP A 77 -3.60 -11.72 -5.85
CA ASP A 77 -3.93 -11.58 -7.27
C ASP A 77 -5.30 -12.17 -7.52
N THR A 78 -6.13 -11.43 -8.25
CA THR A 78 -7.44 -11.89 -8.71
C THR A 78 -7.50 -11.77 -10.23
N PRO A 79 -7.11 -12.81 -10.97
CA PRO A 79 -7.19 -12.83 -12.42
C PRO A 79 -8.63 -12.69 -12.90
N PRO A 80 -8.87 -12.13 -14.11
CA PRO A 80 -10.21 -12.01 -14.67
C PRO A 80 -10.86 -13.38 -14.84
N GLY A 81 -11.93 -13.63 -14.08
CA GLY A 81 -12.65 -14.91 -14.06
C GLY A 81 -11.95 -16.04 -13.30
N GLY A 82 -10.86 -15.74 -12.58
CA GLY A 82 -10.16 -16.67 -11.70
C GLY A 82 -10.55 -16.52 -10.24
N GLU A 83 -9.92 -17.31 -9.38
CA GLU A 83 -10.01 -17.20 -7.92
C GLU A 83 -8.91 -16.29 -7.39
N THR A 84 -9.17 -15.62 -6.27
CA THR A 84 -8.18 -14.81 -5.55
C THR A 84 -7.12 -15.71 -4.91
N VAL A 85 -5.85 -15.42 -5.15
CA VAL A 85 -4.71 -16.15 -4.59
C VAL A 85 -3.80 -15.19 -3.83
N GLU A 86 -3.35 -15.58 -2.64
CA GLU A 86 -2.32 -14.83 -1.92
C GLU A 86 -0.95 -15.05 -2.59
N LEU A 87 -0.31 -13.96 -3.01
CA LEU A 87 1.00 -13.99 -3.65
C LEU A 87 2.14 -13.63 -2.71
N PHE A 88 1.89 -12.73 -1.77
CA PHE A 88 2.90 -12.25 -0.84
C PHE A 88 2.28 -11.83 0.49
N SER A 89 2.91 -12.22 1.58
CA SER A 89 2.61 -11.74 2.92
C SER A 89 3.90 -11.67 3.71
N GLY A 90 4.42 -10.46 3.94
CA GLY A 90 5.73 -10.32 4.55
C GLY A 90 6.28 -8.91 4.61
N TRP A 91 7.47 -8.81 5.22
CA TRP A 91 8.22 -7.57 5.34
C TRP A 91 9.08 -7.32 4.11
N MET A 92 8.96 -6.15 3.53
CA MET A 92 9.77 -5.70 2.40
C MET A 92 10.60 -4.47 2.78
N PHE A 93 11.83 -4.42 2.29
CA PHE A 93 12.82 -3.40 2.62
C PHE A 93 13.06 -2.49 1.42
N ALA A 94 12.92 -1.18 1.58
CA ALA A 94 13.07 -0.21 0.50
C ALA A 94 14.51 -0.17 -0.04
N SER A 95 15.52 -0.37 0.81
CA SER A 95 16.91 -0.39 0.35
C SER A 95 17.28 -1.67 -0.42
N SER A 96 16.58 -2.76 -0.14
CA SER A 96 16.90 -4.10 -0.65
C SER A 96 15.64 -4.89 -1.01
N PRO A 97 14.83 -4.44 -2.00
CA PRO A 97 13.56 -5.11 -2.32
C PRO A 97 13.74 -6.57 -2.73
N ALA A 98 14.86 -6.89 -3.39
CA ALA A 98 15.18 -8.25 -3.84
C ALA A 98 15.28 -9.29 -2.71
N LEU A 99 15.46 -8.87 -1.44
CA LEU A 99 15.48 -9.80 -0.30
C LEU A 99 14.10 -10.32 0.08
N SER A 100 13.04 -9.61 -0.31
CA SER A 100 11.65 -10.00 -0.02
C SER A 100 10.72 -9.40 -1.07
N ALA A 101 11.02 -9.67 -2.34
CA ALA A 101 10.24 -9.19 -3.47
C ALA A 101 8.98 -10.03 -3.68
N LEU A 102 7.96 -9.41 -4.28
CA LEU A 102 6.83 -10.13 -4.86
C LEU A 102 7.31 -10.95 -6.07
N GLU A 103 7.19 -12.27 -6.02
CA GLU A 103 7.46 -13.15 -7.16
C GLU A 103 6.20 -13.31 -8.02
N HIS A 104 6.01 -12.45 -9.02
CA HIS A 104 4.88 -12.54 -9.95
C HIS A 104 5.30 -12.42 -11.42
N ALA A 105 4.59 -13.12 -12.31
CA ALA A 105 4.97 -13.25 -13.72
C ALA A 105 4.78 -11.95 -14.52
N VAL A 106 3.81 -11.12 -14.14
CA VAL A 106 3.39 -9.92 -14.91
C VAL A 106 3.76 -8.62 -14.20
N TYR A 107 3.76 -8.62 -12.88
CA TYR A 107 3.91 -7.40 -12.06
C TYR A 107 5.08 -7.57 -11.10
N ASP A 108 5.81 -6.51 -10.81
CA ASP A 108 6.65 -6.39 -9.62
C ASP A 108 6.12 -5.26 -8.77
N VAL A 109 6.13 -5.40 -7.45
CA VAL A 109 5.76 -4.35 -6.50
C VAL A 109 6.85 -4.24 -5.45
N TRP A 110 7.28 -3.02 -5.16
CA TRP A 110 8.22 -2.76 -4.07
C TRP A 110 7.92 -1.51 -3.25
N VAL A 111 8.42 -1.50 -2.01
CA VAL A 111 8.37 -0.35 -1.10
C VAL A 111 9.44 0.67 -1.51
N VAL A 112 9.08 1.94 -1.51
CA VAL A 112 9.99 3.05 -1.77
C VAL A 112 10.26 3.86 -0.51
N ASP A 113 9.21 4.20 0.25
CA ASP A 113 9.33 5.00 1.48
C ASP A 113 8.10 4.78 2.37
N CYS A 114 8.19 5.12 3.65
CA CYS A 114 7.01 5.22 4.52
C CYS A 114 6.47 6.64 4.55
N MET A 115 5.15 6.74 4.37
CA MET A 115 4.39 7.97 4.56
C MET A 115 4.03 8.12 6.04
N LYS A 116 4.26 9.31 6.59
CA LYS A 116 3.76 9.69 7.92
C LYS A 116 2.48 10.49 7.76
N ALA A 117 1.56 10.31 8.70
CA ALA A 117 0.48 11.28 8.87
C ALA A 117 1.09 12.66 9.07
N SER A 118 0.64 13.65 8.30
CA SER A 118 1.12 15.02 8.46
C SER A 118 0.47 15.65 9.70
N SER A 119 0.89 15.24 10.88
CA SER A 119 0.83 16.14 12.02
C SER A 119 2.00 17.11 11.86
N SER A 120 1.71 18.38 11.56
CA SER A 120 2.68 19.48 11.63
C SER A 120 3.61 19.28 12.82
N SER A 121 4.87 18.97 12.53
CA SER A 121 6.03 19.12 13.43
C SER A 121 7.27 19.09 12.54
N GLU A 122 7.63 20.29 12.11
CA GLU A 122 8.96 20.67 11.67
C GLU A 122 9.99 20.30 12.74
N GLU A 123 11.11 19.70 12.33
CA GLU A 123 12.40 19.71 13.05
C GLU A 123 13.44 19.29 11.99
N SER A 124 13.76 20.14 11.00
CA SER A 124 14.70 21.25 11.08
C SER A 124 16.02 20.84 11.73
N ALA A 125 16.93 20.31 10.91
CA ALA A 125 18.34 20.17 11.28
C ALA A 125 18.98 21.56 11.35
N GLY A 126 19.61 21.86 12.49
CA GLY A 126 20.49 23.01 12.72
C GLY A 126 21.74 22.58 13.45
#